data_AF-A0A4P7H125-F1
#
_entry.id   AF-A0A4P7H125-F1
#
_cell.length_a   1.000
_cell.length_b   1.000
_cell.length_c   1.000
_cell.angle_alpha   90.00
_cell.angle_beta   90.00
_cell.angle_gamma   90.00
#
_symmetry.space_group_name_H-M   'P 1'
#
loop_
_entity.id
_entity.type
_entity.pdbx_description
1 polymer ?
#
loop_
_entity_poly.entity_id
_entity_poly.type
_entity_poly.pdbx_seq_one_letter_code
_entity_poly.pdbx_strand_id
1 'polypeptide(L)'
;MGIGEKALPVGWQATILFSGCSGPDISLTKPKPVSMAIAGTEKVACDGPVTEHKGTGAITWSDGTTSKISQTSEGQTKTDGSGPGDFPIEIESGHFKGHQAVDSNDVTVQGTCPGVTAGVLTGKFYIF
;
A
#
# COMPACT_ATOMS: atom_id res chain seq x y z
N MET A 1 -13.39 9.40 18.86
CA MET A 1 -13.06 7.97 19.04
C MET A 1 -12.02 7.63 18.00
N GLY A 2 -10.82 7.22 18.42
CA GLY A 2 -9.71 6.92 17.54
C GLY A 2 -9.35 5.44 17.57
N ILE A 3 -8.36 5.04 16.78
CA ILE A 3 -7.63 3.76 16.89
C ILE A 3 -6.89 3.71 18.23
N GLY A 4 -7.62 3.51 19.33
CA GLY A 4 -7.03 3.37 20.68
C GLY A 4 -6.42 1.98 20.87
N GLU A 5 -6.47 1.47 22.11
CA GLU A 5 -5.97 0.13 22.45
C GLU A 5 -6.74 -1.01 21.78
N LYS A 6 -8.02 -0.78 21.41
CA LYS A 6 -8.86 -1.78 20.77
C LYS A 6 -8.82 -1.63 19.25
N ALA A 7 -8.54 -2.73 18.56
CA ALA A 7 -8.60 -2.77 17.12
C ALA A 7 -10.02 -2.49 16.61
N LEU A 8 -10.14 -1.51 15.72
CA LEU A 8 -11.40 -1.09 15.10
C LEU A 8 -11.27 -1.07 13.58
N PRO A 9 -12.37 -1.29 12.84
CA PRO A 9 -12.38 -1.10 11.40
C PRO A 9 -12.24 0.39 11.08
N VAL A 10 -11.30 0.72 10.21
CA VAL A 10 -11.08 2.08 9.69
C VAL A 10 -11.01 2.05 8.17
N GLY A 11 -11.48 3.12 7.55
CA GLY A 11 -11.27 3.36 6.12
C GLY A 11 -9.97 4.12 5.90
N TRP A 12 -9.27 3.83 4.81
CA TRP A 12 -8.03 4.49 4.44
C TRP A 12 -7.97 4.75 2.94
N GLN A 13 -7.15 5.72 2.56
CA GLN A 13 -6.81 6.05 1.18
C GLN A 13 -5.31 6.35 1.12
N ALA A 14 -4.65 5.86 0.07
CA ALA A 14 -3.24 6.08 -0.18
C ALA A 14 -3.03 6.53 -1.62
N THR A 15 -2.13 7.50 -1.78
CA THR A 15 -1.57 7.88 -3.08
C THR A 15 -0.06 7.72 -2.99
N ILE A 16 0.49 6.88 -3.85
CA ILE A 16 1.91 6.56 -3.91
C ILE A 16 2.46 7.08 -5.24
N LEU A 17 3.61 7.75 -5.18
CA LEU A 17 4.33 8.23 -6.35
C LEU A 17 5.60 7.40 -6.51
N PHE A 18 5.74 6.79 -7.69
CA PHE A 18 6.88 5.94 -7.98
C PHE A 18 7.99 6.74 -8.67
N SER A 19 9.21 6.49 -8.24
CA SER A 19 10.42 7.02 -8.87
C SER A 19 11.54 6.00 -8.78
N GLY A 20 12.60 6.16 -9.59
CA GLY A 20 13.77 5.29 -9.52
C GLY A 20 13.54 3.83 -9.95
N CYS A 21 12.49 3.54 -10.73
CA CYS A 21 12.17 2.18 -11.15
C CYS A 21 13.32 1.53 -11.95
N SER A 22 13.83 0.41 -11.44
CA SER A 22 14.95 -0.39 -11.97
C SER A 22 14.64 -1.88 -11.85
N GLY A 23 15.30 -2.74 -12.63
CA GLY A 23 15.08 -4.19 -12.61
C GLY A 23 16.02 -4.93 -13.55
N PRO A 24 16.24 -6.24 -13.33
CA PRO A 24 17.22 -7.02 -14.07
C PRO A 24 16.88 -7.21 -15.55
N ASP A 25 15.63 -6.94 -15.96
CA ASP A 25 15.16 -7.10 -17.34
C ASP A 25 14.34 -5.87 -17.82
N ILE A 26 14.99 -4.69 -17.88
CA ILE A 26 14.29 -3.38 -17.86
C ILE A 26 14.51 -2.44 -19.05
N SER A 27 15.21 -2.90 -20.10
CA SER A 27 15.15 -2.21 -21.40
C SER A 27 13.79 -2.37 -22.11
N LEU A 28 12.92 -3.29 -21.64
CA LEU A 28 11.66 -3.75 -22.27
C LEU A 28 10.36 -3.42 -21.49
N THR A 29 10.43 -2.94 -20.25
CA THR A 29 9.26 -2.71 -19.36
C THR A 29 8.75 -1.27 -19.43
N LYS A 30 8.34 -0.87 -20.64
CA LYS A 30 7.41 0.23 -20.78
C LYS A 30 5.98 -0.33 -20.85
N PRO A 31 5.03 0.32 -20.18
CA PRO A 31 5.23 1.53 -19.38
C PRO A 31 5.69 1.24 -17.95
N LYS A 32 6.36 2.23 -17.34
CA LYS A 32 6.79 2.19 -15.94
C LYS A 32 5.65 2.64 -15.02
N PRO A 33 5.54 2.12 -13.79
CA PRO A 33 4.56 2.65 -12.86
C PRO A 33 4.95 4.08 -12.47
N VAL A 34 3.98 4.98 -12.45
CA VAL A 34 4.16 6.41 -12.12
C VAL A 34 3.48 6.74 -10.80
N SER A 35 2.26 6.26 -10.61
CA SER A 35 1.54 6.42 -9.36
C SER A 35 0.63 5.25 -9.08
N MET A 36 0.22 5.11 -7.84
CA MET A 36 -0.82 4.20 -7.40
C MET A 36 -1.78 4.94 -6.49
N ALA A 37 -3.08 4.83 -6.78
CA ALA A 37 -4.14 5.31 -5.91
C ALA A 37 -4.96 4.11 -5.46
N ILE A 38 -5.05 3.90 -4.15
CA ILE A 38 -5.69 2.74 -3.56
C ILE A 38 -6.45 3.15 -2.30
N ALA A 39 -7.62 2.56 -2.10
CA ALA A 39 -8.47 2.82 -0.96
C ALA A 39 -9.01 1.51 -0.42
N GLY A 40 -9.31 1.49 0.87
CA GLY A 40 -9.62 0.25 1.52
C GLY A 40 -10.09 0.40 2.95
N THR A 41 -10.15 -0.74 3.61
CA THR A 41 -10.44 -0.86 5.03
C THR A 41 -9.37 -1.67 5.72
N GLU A 42 -9.08 -1.33 6.96
CA GLU A 42 -8.26 -2.17 7.81
C GLU A 42 -8.82 -2.26 9.23
N LYS A 43 -8.45 -3.32 9.95
CA LYS A 43 -8.76 -3.51 11.36
C LYS A 43 -7.48 -3.41 12.18
N VAL A 44 -7.36 -2.29 12.88
CA VAL A 44 -6.08 -1.86 13.47
C VAL A 44 -6.30 -1.14 14.80
N ALA A 45 -5.33 -1.28 15.70
CA ALA A 45 -5.19 -0.53 16.95
C ALA A 45 -3.98 0.43 16.84
N CYS A 46 -3.80 1.32 17.81
CA CYS A 46 -2.59 2.17 17.89
C CYS A 46 -1.31 1.31 17.86
N ASP A 47 -1.34 0.22 18.62
CA ASP A 47 -0.25 -0.73 18.75
C ASP A 47 -0.73 -2.16 18.47
N GLY A 48 0.16 -2.97 17.92
CA GLY A 48 -0.10 -4.38 17.66
C GLY A 48 -0.50 -4.68 16.22
N PRO A 49 -1.05 -5.88 15.96
CA PRO A 49 -1.21 -6.37 14.61
C PRO A 49 -2.43 -5.77 13.89
N VAL A 50 -2.24 -5.47 12.61
CA VAL A 50 -3.29 -5.30 11.62
C VAL A 50 -3.81 -6.70 11.29
N THR A 51 -5.09 -6.96 11.58
CA THR A 51 -5.66 -8.31 11.44
C THR A 51 -6.50 -8.49 10.18
N GLU A 52 -6.90 -7.38 9.56
CA GLU A 52 -7.62 -7.38 8.29
C GLU A 52 -7.15 -6.14 7.54
N HIS A 53 -6.54 -6.28 6.37
CA HIS A 53 -6.22 -5.16 5.49
C HIS A 53 -6.64 -5.51 4.08
N LYS A 54 -7.52 -4.69 3.51
CA LYS A 54 -8.08 -4.92 2.17
C LYS A 54 -8.16 -3.59 1.43
N GLY A 55 -7.70 -3.57 0.20
CA GLY A 55 -7.73 -2.39 -0.65
C GLY A 55 -7.99 -2.74 -2.11
N THR A 56 -8.57 -1.79 -2.84
CA THR A 56 -8.68 -1.85 -4.30
C THR A 56 -8.29 -0.50 -4.88
N GLY A 57 -7.68 -0.50 -6.05
CA GLY A 57 -7.12 0.71 -6.60
C GLY A 57 -6.69 0.58 -8.05
N ALA A 58 -5.86 1.53 -8.47
CA ALA A 58 -5.24 1.52 -9.77
C ALA A 58 -3.79 1.99 -9.74
N ILE A 59 -2.96 1.37 -10.58
CA ILE A 59 -1.63 1.85 -10.94
C ILE A 59 -1.77 2.66 -12.23
N THR A 60 -1.26 3.88 -12.23
CA THR A 60 -1.10 4.70 -13.44
C THR A 60 0.30 4.51 -14.00
N TRP A 61 0.38 4.25 -15.29
CA TRP A 61 1.64 3.97 -15.97
C TRP A 61 2.15 5.17 -16.78
N SER A 62 3.42 5.14 -17.17
CA SER A 62 4.09 6.22 -17.88
C SER A 62 3.55 6.51 -19.29
N ASP A 63 2.75 5.62 -19.86
CA ASP A 63 2.02 5.85 -21.11
C ASP A 63 0.61 6.45 -20.89
N GLY A 64 0.24 6.73 -19.64
CA GLY A 64 -1.06 7.28 -19.25
C GLY A 64 -2.16 6.23 -19.05
N THR A 65 -1.90 4.95 -19.30
CA THR A 65 -2.87 3.88 -19.04
C THR A 65 -2.94 3.50 -17.56
N THR A 66 -3.95 2.72 -17.20
CA THR A 66 -4.15 2.28 -15.80
C THR A 66 -4.37 0.76 -15.70
N SER A 67 -3.79 0.14 -14.66
CA SER A 67 -4.08 -1.23 -14.24
C SER A 67 -4.94 -1.24 -12.98
N LYS A 68 -5.94 -2.11 -12.91
CA LYS A 68 -6.71 -2.34 -11.67
C LYS A 68 -5.95 -3.28 -10.76
N ILE A 69 -6.04 -3.04 -9.47
CA ILE A 69 -5.37 -3.84 -8.46
C ILE A 69 -6.27 -4.13 -7.26
N SER A 70 -5.97 -5.22 -6.58
CA SER A 70 -6.45 -5.50 -5.23
C SER A 70 -5.29 -5.83 -4.31
N GLN A 71 -5.50 -5.60 -3.02
CA GLN A 71 -4.52 -5.76 -1.97
C GLN A 71 -5.17 -6.46 -0.79
N THR A 72 -4.54 -7.50 -0.28
CA THR A 72 -4.96 -8.17 0.95
C THR A 72 -3.74 -8.52 1.77
N SER A 73 -3.73 -8.15 3.05
CA SER A 73 -2.67 -8.51 3.99
C SER A 73 -3.20 -8.68 5.40
N GLU A 74 -2.42 -9.37 6.22
CA GLU A 74 -2.63 -9.56 7.65
C GLU A 74 -1.28 -9.66 8.37
N GLY A 75 -1.25 -9.36 9.67
CA GLY A 75 -0.08 -9.58 10.53
C GLY A 75 0.95 -8.44 10.57
N GLN A 76 0.74 -7.34 9.83
CA GLN A 76 1.60 -6.16 9.93
C GLN A 76 1.48 -5.54 11.33
N THR A 77 2.59 -5.30 12.01
CA THR A 77 2.56 -4.80 13.40
C THR A 77 2.87 -3.31 13.43
N LYS A 78 2.01 -2.53 14.09
CA LYS A 78 2.21 -1.10 14.33
C LYS A 78 2.70 -0.83 15.74
N THR A 79 3.44 0.26 15.89
CA THR A 79 3.81 0.91 17.15
C THR A 79 3.50 2.39 17.00
N ASP A 80 2.66 2.94 17.87
CA ASP A 80 2.17 4.32 17.78
C ASP A 80 1.55 4.69 16.41
N GLY A 81 0.91 3.73 15.74
CA GLY A 81 0.35 3.88 14.40
C GLY A 81 1.38 3.87 13.25
N SER A 82 2.68 3.73 13.57
CA SER A 82 3.78 3.61 12.61
C SER A 82 4.30 2.16 12.53
N GLY A 83 5.03 1.82 11.47
CA GLY A 83 5.71 0.53 11.37
C GLY A 83 5.90 0.05 9.92
N PRO A 84 6.73 -0.99 9.72
CA PRO A 84 6.92 -1.60 8.43
C PRO A 84 5.66 -2.35 7.98
N GLY A 85 5.47 -2.45 6.67
CA GLY A 85 4.36 -3.12 6.05
C GLY A 85 4.72 -3.66 4.67
N ASP A 86 4.57 -4.97 4.50
CA ASP A 86 4.52 -5.60 3.18
C ASP A 86 3.07 -5.85 2.78
N PHE A 87 2.68 -5.26 1.66
CA PHE A 87 1.31 -5.33 1.18
C PHE A 87 1.27 -6.01 -0.20
N PRO A 88 0.95 -7.32 -0.24
CA PRO A 88 0.78 -8.06 -1.49
C PRO A 88 -0.35 -7.48 -2.32
N ILE A 89 -0.09 -7.33 -3.61
CA ILE A 89 -0.98 -6.75 -4.60
C ILE A 89 -1.17 -7.75 -5.74
N GLU A 90 -2.41 -7.94 -6.15
CA GLU A 90 -2.77 -8.61 -7.39
C GLU A 90 -3.08 -7.58 -8.47
N ILE A 91 -2.47 -7.74 -9.66
CA ILE A 91 -2.76 -6.88 -10.82
C ILE A 91 -3.85 -7.55 -11.67
N GLU A 92 -5.07 -7.05 -11.54
CA GLU A 92 -6.27 -7.69 -12.10
C GLU A 92 -6.49 -7.36 -13.59
N SER A 93 -6.01 -6.21 -14.05
CA SER A 93 -6.15 -5.77 -15.43
C SER A 93 -5.05 -4.83 -15.89
N GLY A 94 -4.91 -4.61 -17.19
CA GLY A 94 -3.95 -3.67 -17.77
C GLY A 94 -2.54 -4.24 -17.90
N HIS A 95 -1.54 -3.37 -17.85
CA HIS A 95 -0.13 -3.79 -17.83
C HIS A 95 0.14 -4.67 -16.63
N PHE A 96 0.94 -5.73 -16.85
CA PHE A 96 1.29 -6.73 -15.86
C PHE A 96 0.09 -7.50 -15.27
N LYS A 97 -1.05 -7.55 -15.97
CA LYS A 97 -2.19 -8.39 -15.55
C LYS A 97 -1.75 -9.82 -15.20
N GLY A 98 -2.26 -10.33 -14.09
CA GLY A 98 -1.98 -11.68 -13.58
C GLY A 98 -0.65 -11.81 -12.85
N HIS A 99 0.17 -10.75 -12.80
CA HIS A 99 1.38 -10.72 -11.99
C HIS A 99 1.04 -10.31 -10.57
N GLN A 100 1.92 -10.73 -9.65
CA GLN A 100 1.88 -10.26 -8.27
C GLN A 100 2.81 -9.07 -8.12
N ALA A 101 2.46 -8.17 -7.21
CA ALA A 101 3.31 -7.09 -6.78
C ALA A 101 3.36 -7.04 -5.26
N VAL A 102 4.40 -6.42 -4.72
CA VAL A 102 4.50 -6.13 -3.29
C VAL A 102 4.85 -4.66 -3.12
N ASP A 103 4.01 -3.96 -2.39
CA ASP A 103 4.30 -2.63 -1.88
C ASP A 103 4.89 -2.78 -0.47
N SER A 104 6.20 -2.55 -0.34
CA SER A 104 6.97 -2.74 0.89
C SER A 104 7.37 -1.39 1.43
N ASN A 105 6.68 -0.92 2.47
CA ASN A 105 6.80 0.45 2.98
C ASN A 105 6.92 0.50 4.50
N ASP A 106 7.62 1.51 4.98
CA ASP A 106 7.46 2.02 6.35
C ASP A 106 6.35 3.07 6.39
N VAL A 107 5.36 2.85 7.26
CA VAL A 107 4.33 3.83 7.58
C VAL A 107 4.81 4.68 8.74
N THR A 108 4.88 6.00 8.56
CA THR A 108 5.24 6.94 9.63
C THR A 108 4.09 7.91 9.87
N VAL A 109 3.65 8.03 11.12
CA VAL A 109 2.64 9.01 11.55
C VAL A 109 3.26 10.01 12.54
N GLN A 110 2.73 11.22 12.61
CA GLN A 110 3.12 12.19 13.65
C GLN A 110 2.19 12.02 14.87
N GLY A 111 2.70 11.53 15.99
CA GLY A 111 1.96 11.36 17.26
C GLY A 111 2.01 9.94 17.84
N THR A 112 1.17 9.65 18.85
CA THR A 112 1.19 8.42 19.67
C THR A 112 -0.20 7.75 19.79
N CYS A 113 -0.84 7.38 18.67
CA CYS A 113 -2.08 8.08 18.31
C CYS A 113 -3.44 7.31 18.32
N PRO A 114 -4.45 7.84 19.06
CA PRO A 114 -5.87 7.56 18.82
C PRO A 114 -6.47 8.55 17.81
N GLY A 115 -6.67 8.10 16.56
CA GLY A 115 -7.45 8.84 15.55
C GLY A 115 -6.61 9.51 14.46
N VAL A 116 -5.40 8.98 14.22
CA VAL A 116 -4.58 9.28 13.04
C VAL A 116 -5.45 9.50 11.81
N THR A 117 -5.22 10.62 11.12
CA THR A 117 -5.91 10.98 9.88
C THR A 117 -4.99 10.90 8.66
N ALA A 118 -3.67 10.87 8.86
CA ALA A 118 -2.68 10.80 7.80
C ALA A 118 -1.37 10.16 8.28
N GLY A 119 -0.65 9.54 7.34
CA GLY A 119 0.70 9.02 7.51
C GLY A 119 1.46 9.12 6.20
N VAL A 120 2.78 8.95 6.26
CA VAL A 120 3.66 8.91 5.09
C VAL A 120 4.13 7.49 4.88
N LEU A 121 4.02 7.02 3.64
CA LEU A 121 4.54 5.73 3.18
C LEU A 121 5.86 5.97 2.47
N THR A 122 6.92 5.28 2.88
CA THR A 122 8.22 5.30 2.19
C THR A 122 8.74 3.90 2.03
N GLY A 123 9.14 3.53 0.81
CA GLY A 123 9.65 2.19 0.57
C GLY A 123 9.83 1.86 -0.90
N LYS A 124 9.58 0.59 -1.25
CA LYS A 124 9.86 0.01 -2.56
C LYS A 124 8.66 -0.79 -3.04
N PHE A 125 8.44 -0.71 -4.35
CA PHE A 125 7.43 -1.47 -5.05
C PHE A 125 8.09 -2.49 -5.99
N TYR A 126 7.67 -3.74 -5.89
CA TYR A 126 8.20 -4.86 -6.66
C TYR A 126 7.08 -5.52 -7.46
N ILE A 127 7.37 -5.93 -8.70
CA ILE A 127 6.47 -6.73 -9.54
C ILE A 127 7.21 -8.03 -9.85
N PHE A 128 6.51 -9.17 -9.77
CA PHE A 128 7.05 -10.53 -9.95
C PHE A 128 6.32 -11.26 -11.07
#